data_AF-A0A2B4S1K6-F1
#
_entry.id   AF-A0A2B4S1K6-F1
#
_cell.length_a   1.000
_cell.length_b   1.000
_cell.length_c   1.000
_cell.angle_alpha   90.00
_cell.angle_beta   90.00
_cell.angle_gamma   90.00
#
_symmetry.space_group_name_H-M   'P 1'
#
loop_
_entity.id
_entity.type
_entity.pdbx_description
1 polymer ?
#
loop_
_entity_poly.entity_id
_entity_poly.type
_entity_poly.pdbx_seq_one_letter_code
_entity_poly.pdbx_strand_id
1 'polypeptide(L)'
;MKAEPNIGMVNVPDKRLEKLTEMVAPEKVIPATVEIVDIAGLVKGASEGEGLGNQFLSNIRETDAIIHVLRCFENDNIVHVEGSVSPLRDKEIIDLELQIKDLETTEKRLEKVKRNAKTGNKDAQAERAVLEKIKACLEDGKSVRSLEFSEKEMPFVKTLQYLTKKPVLYVCNVNESEATTGNDYVETIKKVAEEENAEVLTLAIGTEADIQELETSEEREMFLADLGLTEPGAAKLIRTAYKLLSLQTYFTAGKKEVRAWTIPIGATAPEAAGVIHTDFEKGFIRAEVIKYDDFVTLGSEAKVKEAGKLAVEGKEYIVADGDMMNFRFNV
;
A
#
# COMPACT_ATOMS: atom_id res chain seq x y z
N MET A 1 -8.67 -13.33 25.46
CA MET A 1 -7.30 -13.17 24.92
C MET A 1 -7.42 -12.45 23.59
N LYS A 2 -6.72 -11.33 23.40
CA LYS A 2 -6.60 -10.70 22.07
C LYS A 2 -5.81 -11.69 21.21
N ALA A 3 -6.35 -12.11 20.07
CA ALA A 3 -5.51 -12.73 19.06
C ALA A 3 -4.72 -11.59 18.42
N GLU A 4 -3.41 -11.54 18.63
CA GLU A 4 -2.55 -10.62 17.89
C GLU A 4 -2.58 -11.06 16.41
N PRO A 5 -2.73 -10.11 15.47
CA PRO A 5 -2.73 -10.46 14.06
C PRO A 5 -1.35 -10.98 13.65
N ASN A 6 -1.30 -11.90 12.68
CA ASN A 6 -0.02 -12.38 12.16
C ASN A 6 0.59 -11.27 11.29
N ILE A 7 1.78 -10.80 11.66
CA ILE A 7 2.52 -9.79 10.91
C ILE A 7 3.64 -10.47 10.14
N GLY A 8 3.62 -10.36 8.82
CA GLY A 8 4.68 -10.83 7.92
C GLY A 8 5.47 -9.66 7.34
N MET A 9 6.79 -9.69 7.47
CA MET A 9 7.67 -8.79 6.72
C MET A 9 8.06 -9.45 5.40
N VAL A 10 7.82 -8.74 4.30
CA VAL A 10 8.10 -9.24 2.95
C VAL A 10 9.01 -8.28 2.21
N ASN A 11 10.01 -8.82 1.52
CA ASN A 11 10.91 -8.03 0.68
C ASN A 11 10.17 -7.55 -0.57
N VAL A 12 10.32 -6.29 -0.92
CA VAL A 12 9.80 -5.71 -2.17
C VAL A 12 10.68 -6.17 -3.32
N PRO A 13 10.16 -6.93 -4.30
CA PRO A 13 10.96 -7.36 -5.44
C PRO A 13 11.25 -6.17 -6.35
N ASP A 14 12.53 -5.84 -6.53
CA ASP A 14 12.98 -4.70 -7.34
C ASP A 14 14.19 -5.07 -8.21
N LYS A 15 13.96 -5.17 -9.52
CA LYS A 15 14.99 -5.46 -10.53
C LYS A 15 16.13 -4.43 -10.53
N ARG A 16 15.87 -3.21 -10.04
CA ARG A 16 16.90 -2.18 -9.93
C ARG A 16 17.95 -2.56 -8.91
N LEU A 17 17.54 -3.17 -7.80
CA LEU A 17 18.44 -3.64 -6.74
C LEU A 17 19.34 -4.77 -7.24
N GLU A 18 18.77 -5.73 -7.97
CA GLU A 18 19.52 -6.81 -8.62
C GLU A 18 20.58 -6.23 -9.56
N LYS A 19 20.20 -5.28 -10.41
CA LYS A 19 21.13 -4.66 -11.34
C LYS A 19 22.26 -3.90 -10.65
N LEU A 20 21.95 -3.15 -9.59
CA LEU A 20 22.97 -2.47 -8.80
C LEU A 20 23.91 -3.44 -8.11
N THR A 21 23.38 -4.58 -7.65
CA THR A 21 24.18 -5.65 -7.04
C THR A 21 25.18 -6.23 -8.04
N GLU A 22 24.76 -6.52 -9.28
CA GLU A 22 25.67 -6.99 -10.34
C GLU A 22 26.79 -5.99 -10.63
N MET A 23 26.46 -4.70 -10.68
CA MET A 23 27.40 -3.65 -11.07
C MET A 23 28.39 -3.28 -9.95
N VAL A 24 27.91 -3.26 -8.70
CA VAL A 24 28.70 -2.82 -7.53
C VAL A 24 29.44 -3.98 -6.88
N ALA A 25 28.90 -5.21 -6.98
CA ALA A 25 29.36 -6.40 -6.29
C ALA A 25 29.58 -6.18 -4.78
N PRO A 26 28.51 -5.83 -4.02
CA PRO A 26 28.61 -5.53 -2.60
C PRO A 26 28.77 -6.79 -1.73
N GLU A 27 29.28 -6.62 -0.51
CA GLU A 27 29.31 -7.68 0.52
C GLU A 27 27.90 -8.04 1.01
N LYS A 28 26.96 -7.09 0.98
CA LYS A 28 25.59 -7.27 1.47
C LYS A 28 24.57 -6.55 0.58
N VAL A 29 23.41 -7.18 0.38
CA VAL A 29 22.26 -6.58 -0.30
C VAL A 29 21.09 -6.51 0.68
N ILE A 30 20.46 -5.34 0.80
CA ILE A 30 19.32 -5.13 1.70
C ILE A 30 18.14 -4.58 0.89
N PRO A 31 17.10 -5.39 0.62
CA PRO A 31 15.90 -4.91 -0.07
C PRO A 31 15.03 -4.03 0.82
N ALA A 32 14.13 -3.27 0.19
CA ALA A 32 13.05 -2.60 0.88
C ALA A 32 12.06 -3.67 1.38
N THR A 33 11.41 -3.41 2.51
CA THR A 33 10.41 -4.32 3.09
C THR A 33 9.05 -3.64 3.20
N VAL A 34 8.00 -4.43 3.11
CA VAL A 34 6.63 -4.05 3.46
C VAL A 34 6.11 -4.99 4.55
N GLU A 35 5.31 -4.45 5.46
CA GLU A 35 4.63 -5.23 6.48
C GLU A 35 3.22 -5.58 5.99
N ILE A 36 2.89 -6.88 6.03
CA ILE A 36 1.57 -7.39 5.69
C ILE A 36 0.97 -7.98 6.96
N VAL A 37 -0.21 -7.49 7.33
CA VAL A 37 -0.95 -7.94 8.50
C VAL A 37 -2.08 -8.84 8.04
N ASP A 38 -2.07 -10.10 8.46
CA ASP A 38 -3.16 -11.03 8.23
C ASP A 38 -4.29 -10.75 9.23
N ILE A 39 -5.44 -10.38 8.68
CA ILE A 39 -6.62 -10.02 9.45
C ILE A 39 -7.66 -11.11 9.24
N ALA A 40 -7.90 -11.91 10.29
CA ALA A 40 -8.88 -13.00 10.26
C ALA A 40 -10.25 -12.52 9.78
N GLY A 41 -10.83 -13.20 8.79
CA GLY A 41 -12.05 -12.79 8.10
C GLY A 41 -13.25 -12.56 9.02
N LEU A 42 -14.07 -11.57 8.65
CA LEU A 42 -15.27 -11.16 9.37
C LEU A 42 -16.49 -11.93 8.86
N VAL A 43 -17.37 -12.34 9.78
CA VAL A 43 -18.70 -12.86 9.45
C VAL A 43 -19.72 -11.74 9.64
N LYS A 44 -20.73 -11.68 8.77
CA LYS A 44 -21.84 -10.70 8.80
C LYS A 44 -22.39 -10.48 10.22
N GLY A 45 -22.61 -9.23 10.61
CA GLY A 45 -23.15 -8.84 11.94
C GLY A 45 -22.07 -8.50 12.98
N ALA A 46 -20.84 -8.28 12.53
CA ALA A 46 -19.70 -7.98 13.40
C ALA A 46 -19.77 -6.59 14.06
N SER A 47 -20.52 -5.66 13.47
CA SER A 47 -20.71 -4.31 14.00
C SER A 47 -21.69 -4.24 15.19
N GLU A 48 -22.55 -5.25 15.42
CA GLU A 48 -23.65 -5.18 16.40
C GLU A 48 -23.28 -5.46 17.87
N GLY A 49 -22.05 -5.90 18.19
CA GLY A 49 -21.55 -5.91 19.58
C GLY A 49 -20.71 -7.12 20.02
N GLU A 50 -19.79 -6.85 20.96
CA GLU A 50 -18.82 -7.73 21.66
C GLU A 50 -18.34 -9.02 20.96
N GLY A 51 -17.10 -9.01 20.46
CA GLY A 51 -16.44 -10.22 19.97
C GLY A 51 -15.37 -9.96 18.92
N LEU A 52 -15.20 -10.94 18.01
CA LEU A 52 -14.20 -10.93 16.93
C LEU A 52 -14.37 -9.76 15.95
N GLY A 53 -15.60 -9.27 15.75
CA GLY A 53 -15.89 -8.16 14.85
C GLY A 53 -15.19 -6.84 15.22
N ASN A 54 -15.23 -6.48 16.50
CA ASN A 54 -14.49 -5.30 16.99
C ASN A 54 -12.97 -5.49 16.93
N GLN A 55 -12.48 -6.72 17.09
CA GLN A 55 -11.04 -7.01 16.94
C GLN A 55 -10.59 -6.86 15.48
N PHE A 56 -11.37 -7.37 14.53
CA PHE A 56 -11.15 -7.17 13.09
C PHE A 56 -11.01 -5.68 12.73
N LEU A 57 -11.98 -4.87 13.16
CA LEU A 57 -11.99 -3.42 12.89
C LEU A 57 -10.83 -2.69 13.58
N SER A 58 -10.42 -3.13 14.77
CA SER A 58 -9.26 -2.60 15.47
C SER A 58 -7.97 -2.91 14.71
N ASN A 59 -7.82 -4.14 14.20
CA ASN A 59 -6.64 -4.54 13.43
C ASN A 59 -6.57 -3.75 12.12
N ILE A 60 -7.68 -3.57 11.40
CA ILE A 60 -7.71 -2.72 10.20
C ILE A 60 -7.31 -1.28 10.53
N ARG A 61 -7.75 -0.76 11.68
CA ARG A 61 -7.42 0.63 12.09
C ARG A 61 -5.91 0.85 12.21
N GLU A 62 -5.16 -0.15 12.62
CA GLU A 62 -3.70 -0.14 12.79
C GLU A 62 -2.91 -0.29 11.48
N THR A 63 -3.57 -0.61 10.37
CA THR A 63 -2.94 -0.68 9.02
C THR A 63 -3.07 0.65 8.27
N ASP A 64 -2.31 0.85 7.19
CA ASP A 64 -2.43 2.06 6.35
C ASP A 64 -3.22 1.84 5.05
N ALA A 65 -3.32 0.59 4.58
CA ALA A 65 -4.04 0.19 3.38
C ALA A 65 -4.68 -1.20 3.55
N ILE A 66 -5.66 -1.53 2.71
CA ILE A 66 -6.39 -2.80 2.78
C ILE A 66 -6.16 -3.60 1.49
N ILE A 67 -5.74 -4.86 1.63
CA ILE A 67 -5.76 -5.84 0.55
C ILE A 67 -7.01 -6.69 0.76
N HIS A 68 -8.01 -6.54 -0.11
CA HIS A 68 -9.26 -7.26 0.00
C HIS A 68 -9.29 -8.39 -1.03
N VAL A 69 -9.09 -9.62 -0.56
CA VAL A 69 -9.12 -10.81 -1.41
C VAL A 69 -10.56 -11.25 -1.65
N LEU A 70 -10.97 -11.27 -2.92
CA LEU A 70 -12.30 -11.66 -3.37
C LEU A 70 -12.22 -12.99 -4.12
N ARG A 71 -13.17 -13.89 -3.85
CA ARG A 71 -13.29 -15.15 -4.58
C ARG A 71 -13.95 -14.88 -5.93
N CYS A 72 -13.18 -15.01 -7.00
CA CYS A 72 -13.64 -14.84 -8.38
C CYS A 72 -13.51 -16.17 -9.16
N PHE A 73 -13.70 -17.32 -8.50
CA PHE A 73 -13.69 -18.63 -9.15
C PHE A 73 -14.74 -19.57 -8.55
N GLU A 74 -15.25 -20.45 -9.39
CA GLU A 74 -16.15 -21.53 -8.98
C GLU A 74 -15.36 -22.81 -8.72
N ASN A 75 -15.73 -23.51 -7.65
CA ASN A 75 -15.18 -24.82 -7.30
C ASN A 75 -16.18 -25.53 -6.39
N ASP A 76 -16.75 -26.63 -6.89
CA ASP A 76 -17.80 -27.41 -6.21
C ASP A 76 -17.31 -28.06 -4.90
N ASN A 77 -16.00 -28.20 -4.72
CA ASN A 77 -15.42 -28.76 -3.49
C ASN A 77 -15.25 -27.72 -2.38
N ILE A 78 -15.49 -26.43 -2.65
CA ILE A 78 -15.29 -25.34 -1.70
C ILE A 78 -16.62 -24.64 -1.42
N VAL A 79 -17.20 -24.94 -0.25
CA VAL A 79 -18.46 -24.33 0.21
C VAL A 79 -18.28 -22.84 0.47
N HIS A 80 -19.16 -22.03 -0.08
CA HIS A 80 -19.22 -20.59 0.20
C HIS A 80 -20.08 -20.32 1.44
N VAL A 81 -19.67 -19.38 2.30
CA VAL A 81 -20.41 -19.04 3.54
C VAL A 81 -21.84 -18.58 3.23
N GLU A 82 -22.02 -17.79 2.18
CA GLU A 82 -23.32 -17.33 1.66
C GLU A 82 -23.99 -18.32 0.68
N GLY A 83 -23.48 -19.55 0.56
CA GLY A 83 -24.05 -20.62 -0.28
C GLY A 83 -23.86 -20.49 -1.80
N SER A 84 -23.49 -19.31 -2.31
CA SER A 84 -23.14 -19.05 -3.72
C SER A 84 -21.92 -18.14 -3.81
N VAL A 85 -21.13 -18.22 -4.88
CA VAL A 85 -20.01 -17.30 -5.10
C VAL A 85 -20.55 -15.99 -5.67
N SER A 86 -20.27 -14.86 -5.01
CA SER A 86 -20.59 -13.53 -5.53
C SER A 86 -19.60 -12.51 -4.97
N PRO A 87 -18.49 -12.24 -5.68
CA PRO A 87 -17.45 -11.34 -5.19
C PRO A 87 -17.97 -9.91 -4.93
N LEU A 88 -18.98 -9.45 -5.68
CA LEU A 88 -19.63 -8.17 -5.43
C LEU A 88 -20.36 -8.15 -4.08
N ARG A 89 -21.14 -9.19 -3.78
CA ARG A 89 -21.85 -9.29 -2.49
C ARG A 89 -20.86 -9.38 -1.34
N ASP A 90 -19.79 -10.16 -1.51
CA ASP A 90 -18.77 -10.35 -0.46
C ASP A 90 -18.03 -9.03 -0.18
N LYS A 91 -17.71 -8.27 -1.23
CA LYS A 91 -17.23 -6.89 -1.13
C LYS A 91 -18.19 -6.02 -0.32
N GLU A 92 -19.46 -5.96 -0.71
CA GLU A 92 -20.49 -5.12 -0.09
C GLU A 92 -20.69 -5.44 1.39
N ILE A 93 -20.61 -6.72 1.78
CA ILE A 93 -20.72 -7.13 3.19
C ILE A 93 -19.61 -6.47 4.03
N ILE A 94 -18.36 -6.55 3.58
CA ILE A 94 -17.24 -5.96 4.32
C ILE A 94 -17.31 -4.44 4.29
N ASP A 95 -17.57 -3.82 3.13
CA ASP A 95 -17.65 -2.36 3.03
C ASP A 95 -18.76 -1.80 3.93
N LEU A 96 -19.93 -2.44 4.01
CA LEU A 96 -21.02 -2.02 4.87
C LEU A 96 -20.60 -2.02 6.36
N GLU A 97 -19.89 -3.04 6.81
CA GLU A 97 -19.41 -3.13 8.20
C GLU A 97 -18.41 -2.00 8.54
N LEU A 98 -17.52 -1.68 7.59
CA LEU A 98 -16.59 -0.55 7.72
C LEU A 98 -17.33 0.80 7.72
N GLN A 99 -18.31 0.96 6.83
CA GLN A 99 -19.11 2.17 6.68
C GLN A 99 -19.96 2.46 7.91
N ILE A 100 -20.62 1.45 8.48
CA ILE A 100 -21.40 1.58 9.72
C ILE A 100 -20.51 2.11 10.85
N LYS A 101 -19.29 1.59 10.98
CA LYS A 101 -18.36 2.01 12.04
C LYS A 101 -17.82 3.42 11.85
N ASP A 102 -17.57 3.81 10.60
CA ASP A 102 -17.22 5.18 10.27
C ASP A 102 -18.40 6.14 10.47
N LEU A 103 -19.63 5.69 10.23
CA LEU A 103 -20.85 6.47 10.47
C LEU A 103 -21.03 6.73 11.97
N GLU A 104 -20.95 5.69 12.81
CA GLU A 104 -20.96 5.84 14.27
C GLU A 104 -19.89 6.82 14.77
N THR A 105 -18.68 6.74 14.20
CA THR A 105 -17.56 7.62 14.54
C THR A 105 -17.87 9.06 14.17
N THR A 106 -18.41 9.27 12.96
CA THR A 106 -18.81 10.58 12.44
C THR A 106 -19.92 11.20 13.29
N GLU A 107 -20.95 10.43 13.66
CA GLU A 107 -22.06 10.91 14.49
C GLU A 107 -21.61 11.31 15.89
N LYS A 108 -20.79 10.47 16.54
CA LYS A 108 -20.19 10.79 17.86
C LYS A 108 -19.36 12.07 17.81
N ARG A 109 -18.63 12.31 16.71
CA ARG A 109 -17.85 13.54 16.52
C ARG A 109 -18.75 14.75 16.25
N LEU A 110 -19.75 14.61 15.39
CA LEU A 110 -20.74 15.66 15.09
C LEU A 110 -21.41 16.17 16.35
N GLU A 111 -21.83 15.30 17.27
CA GLU A 111 -22.47 15.70 18.53
C GLU A 111 -21.57 16.59 19.40
N LYS A 112 -20.26 16.31 19.42
CA LYS A 112 -19.28 17.12 20.15
C LYS A 112 -19.04 18.46 19.46
N VAL A 113 -18.86 18.45 18.14
CA VAL A 113 -18.54 19.65 17.35
C VAL A 113 -19.73 20.61 17.27
N LYS A 114 -20.97 20.09 17.21
CA LYS A 114 -22.21 20.90 17.19
C LYS A 114 -22.28 21.92 18.34
N ARG A 115 -21.82 21.55 19.54
CA ARG A 115 -21.81 22.45 20.71
C ARG A 115 -20.84 23.61 20.52
N ASN A 116 -19.64 23.32 20.03
CA ASN A 116 -18.57 24.31 19.81
C ASN A 116 -18.82 25.17 18.55
N ALA A 117 -19.47 24.63 17.53
CA ALA A 117 -19.82 25.38 16.32
C ALA A 117 -20.88 26.47 16.61
N LYS A 118 -21.78 26.25 17.58
CA LYS A 118 -22.79 27.22 18.02
C LYS A 118 -22.20 28.42 18.76
N THR A 119 -21.00 28.29 19.33
CA THR A 119 -20.33 29.39 20.05
C THR A 119 -19.50 30.29 19.13
N GLY A 120 -19.59 30.10 17.81
CA GLY A 120 -18.93 30.97 16.81
C GLY A 120 -17.49 30.58 16.48
N ASN A 121 -16.99 29.42 16.94
CA ASN A 121 -15.68 28.93 16.57
C ASN A 121 -15.67 28.51 15.08
N LYS A 122 -14.85 29.20 14.26
CA LYS A 122 -14.75 28.98 12.81
C LYS A 122 -14.22 27.60 12.44
N ASP A 123 -13.26 27.07 13.18
CA ASP A 123 -12.69 25.74 12.92
C ASP A 123 -13.72 24.65 13.23
N ALA A 124 -14.49 24.81 14.30
CA ALA A 124 -15.58 23.89 14.63
C ALA A 124 -16.71 23.94 13.58
N GLN A 125 -16.96 25.10 12.96
CA GLN A 125 -17.92 25.22 11.86
C GLN A 125 -17.41 24.53 10.58
N ALA A 126 -16.13 24.70 10.24
CA ALA A 126 -15.50 24.03 9.12
C ALA A 126 -15.48 22.51 9.31
N GLU A 127 -15.06 22.03 10.48
CA GLU A 127 -15.07 20.62 10.83
C GLU A 127 -16.48 20.02 10.73
N ARG A 128 -17.50 20.75 11.23
CA ARG A 128 -18.89 20.31 11.14
C ARG A 128 -19.35 20.12 9.69
N ALA A 129 -19.03 21.06 8.80
CA ALA A 129 -19.42 20.96 7.39
C ALA A 129 -18.79 19.73 6.72
N VAL A 130 -17.52 19.45 7.01
CA VAL A 130 -16.83 18.24 6.52
C VAL A 130 -17.50 16.97 7.06
N LEU A 131 -17.82 16.93 8.34
CA LEU A 131 -18.48 15.79 8.96
C LEU A 131 -19.90 15.55 8.43
N GLU A 132 -20.66 16.61 8.14
CA GLU A 132 -21.99 16.49 7.52
C GLU A 132 -21.89 15.93 6.09
N LYS A 133 -20.88 16.36 5.32
CA LYS A 133 -20.56 15.79 4.00
C LYS A 133 -20.21 14.30 4.09
N ILE A 134 -19.36 13.92 5.05
CA ILE A 134 -18.95 12.51 5.26
C ILE A 134 -20.15 11.66 5.69
N LYS A 135 -20.97 12.17 6.61
CA LYS A 135 -22.18 11.48 7.07
C LYS A 135 -23.12 11.16 5.91
N ALA A 136 -23.40 12.15 5.04
CA ALA A 136 -24.28 11.94 3.88
C ALA A 136 -23.73 10.89 2.91
N CYS A 137 -22.42 10.85 2.70
CA CYS A 137 -21.76 9.83 1.88
C CYS A 137 -21.93 8.41 2.46
N LEU A 138 -21.71 8.27 3.77
CA LEU A 138 -21.83 6.98 4.46
C LEU A 138 -23.29 6.49 4.53
N GLU A 139 -24.25 7.40 4.69
CA GLU A 139 -25.69 7.07 4.63
C GLU A 139 -26.14 6.62 3.24
N ASP A 140 -25.46 7.03 2.18
CA ASP A 140 -25.67 6.57 0.78
C ASP A 140 -24.95 5.24 0.48
N GLY A 141 -24.32 4.61 1.48
CA GLY A 141 -23.58 3.36 1.29
C GLY A 141 -22.25 3.52 0.56
N LYS A 142 -21.69 4.73 0.51
CA LYS A 142 -20.41 5.03 -0.15
C LYS A 142 -19.29 5.24 0.85
N SER A 143 -18.12 4.70 0.51
CA SER A 143 -16.90 4.79 1.32
C SER A 143 -16.29 6.19 1.28
N VAL A 144 -15.70 6.64 2.41
CA VAL A 144 -15.09 7.98 2.53
C VAL A 144 -13.95 8.20 1.52
N ARG A 145 -13.32 7.12 1.03
CA ARG A 145 -12.32 7.18 -0.05
C ARG A 145 -12.83 7.83 -1.34
N SER A 146 -14.12 7.70 -1.66
CA SER A 146 -14.75 8.28 -2.86
C SER A 146 -14.90 9.80 -2.78
N LEU A 147 -14.73 10.40 -1.59
CA LEU A 147 -14.82 11.84 -1.41
C LEU A 147 -13.47 12.51 -1.63
N GLU A 148 -13.52 13.63 -2.37
CA GLU A 148 -12.43 14.59 -2.45
C GLU A 148 -12.50 15.59 -1.28
N PHE A 149 -11.34 15.90 -0.72
CA PHE A 149 -11.17 16.87 0.36
C PHE A 149 -10.10 17.88 -0.04
N SER A 150 -10.36 19.15 0.23
CA SER A 150 -9.37 20.21 0.08
C SER A 150 -8.27 20.12 1.15
N GLU A 151 -7.13 20.77 0.92
CA GLU A 151 -6.01 20.82 1.88
C GLU A 151 -6.42 21.35 3.26
N LYS A 152 -7.45 22.21 3.33
CA LYS A 152 -7.99 22.75 4.59
C LYS A 152 -8.89 21.76 5.31
N GLU A 153 -9.51 20.83 4.60
CA GLU A 153 -10.42 19.83 5.17
C GLU A 153 -9.66 18.59 5.64
N MET A 154 -8.58 18.24 4.95
CA MET A 154 -7.80 17.03 5.20
C MET A 154 -7.34 16.86 6.67
N PRO A 155 -6.90 17.91 7.40
CA PRO A 155 -6.52 17.77 8.82
C PRO A 155 -7.65 17.23 9.72
N PHE A 156 -8.89 17.61 9.46
CA PHE A 156 -10.05 17.11 10.21
C PHE A 156 -10.30 15.63 9.92
N VAL A 157 -10.19 15.23 8.65
CA VAL A 157 -10.39 13.84 8.20
C VAL A 157 -9.31 12.93 8.75
N LYS A 158 -8.03 13.33 8.68
CA LYS A 158 -6.88 12.55 9.14
C LYS A 158 -6.97 12.19 10.62
N THR A 159 -7.47 13.11 11.43
CA THR A 159 -7.59 12.95 12.90
C THR A 159 -8.55 11.81 13.29
N LEU A 160 -9.55 11.52 12.45
CA LEU A 160 -10.60 10.53 12.75
C LEU A 160 -10.24 9.11 12.31
N GLN A 161 -9.19 8.96 11.50
CA GLN A 161 -8.68 7.65 11.04
C GLN A 161 -9.80 6.75 10.51
N TYR A 162 -10.59 7.26 9.56
CA TYR A 162 -11.69 6.51 8.94
C TYR A 162 -11.20 5.23 8.26
N LEU A 163 -11.89 4.12 8.50
CA LEU A 163 -11.57 2.81 7.93
C LEU A 163 -11.79 2.82 6.41
N THR A 164 -12.91 3.40 5.98
CA THR A 164 -13.32 3.49 4.58
C THR A 164 -12.59 4.57 3.78
N LYS A 165 -11.70 5.36 4.43
CA LYS A 165 -10.79 6.29 3.72
C LYS A 165 -9.48 5.62 3.31
N LYS A 166 -9.11 4.50 3.95
CA LYS A 166 -7.88 3.77 3.59
C LYS A 166 -7.96 3.34 2.11
N PRO A 167 -6.84 3.43 1.37
CA PRO A 167 -6.76 2.91 0.01
C PRO A 167 -6.94 1.39 0.03
N VAL A 168 -7.57 0.86 -1.03
CA VAL A 168 -7.92 -0.56 -1.15
C VAL A 168 -7.38 -1.12 -2.45
N LEU A 169 -6.80 -2.32 -2.37
CA LEU A 169 -6.49 -3.18 -3.49
C LEU A 169 -7.39 -4.40 -3.45
N TYR A 170 -8.27 -4.55 -4.44
CA TYR A 170 -9.07 -5.76 -4.62
C TYR A 170 -8.26 -6.83 -5.34
N VAL A 171 -8.02 -7.95 -4.65
CA VAL A 171 -7.33 -9.10 -5.23
C VAL A 171 -8.40 -10.11 -5.66
N CYS A 172 -8.68 -10.16 -6.97
CA CYS A 172 -9.57 -11.14 -7.55
C CYS A 172 -8.84 -12.48 -7.67
N ASN A 173 -9.14 -13.41 -6.77
CA ASN A 173 -8.63 -14.77 -6.82
C ASN A 173 -9.39 -15.56 -7.89
N VAL A 174 -8.69 -16.00 -8.94
CA VAL A 174 -9.27 -16.72 -10.09
C VAL A 174 -8.65 -18.11 -10.25
N ASN A 175 -9.18 -18.92 -11.17
CA ASN A 175 -8.53 -20.17 -11.56
C ASN A 175 -7.28 -19.89 -12.42
N GLU A 176 -6.38 -20.86 -12.49
CA GLU A 176 -5.12 -20.80 -13.26
C GLU A 176 -5.33 -20.36 -14.71
N SER A 177 -6.30 -20.96 -15.41
CA SER A 177 -6.60 -20.64 -16.81
C SER A 177 -7.09 -19.20 -17.04
N GLU A 178 -7.54 -18.53 -15.99
CA GLU A 178 -8.11 -17.19 -16.03
C GLU A 178 -7.14 -16.14 -15.47
N ALA A 179 -5.94 -16.54 -15.04
CA ALA A 179 -4.94 -15.64 -14.45
C ALA A 179 -4.54 -14.48 -15.38
N THR A 180 -4.49 -14.74 -16.68
CA THR A 180 -4.11 -13.76 -17.71
C THR A 180 -5.29 -13.04 -18.34
N THR A 181 -6.41 -13.73 -18.55
CA THR A 181 -7.59 -13.19 -19.25
C THR A 181 -8.62 -12.55 -18.32
N GLY A 182 -8.65 -12.98 -17.04
CA GLY A 182 -9.77 -12.71 -16.13
C GLY A 182 -11.03 -13.47 -16.53
N ASN A 183 -12.14 -13.10 -15.88
CA ASN A 183 -13.48 -13.63 -16.09
C ASN A 183 -14.55 -12.56 -15.77
N ASP A 184 -15.84 -12.92 -15.89
CA ASP A 184 -16.95 -11.99 -15.67
C ASP A 184 -16.98 -11.38 -14.25
N TYR A 185 -16.52 -12.14 -13.25
CA TYR A 185 -16.39 -11.66 -11.88
C TYR A 185 -15.34 -10.55 -11.77
N VAL A 186 -14.18 -10.74 -12.40
CA VAL A 186 -13.10 -9.72 -12.46
C VAL A 186 -13.60 -8.44 -13.13
N GLU A 187 -14.29 -8.55 -14.26
CA GLU A 187 -14.80 -7.37 -14.99
C GLU A 187 -15.86 -6.61 -14.20
N THR A 188 -16.66 -7.31 -13.39
CA THR A 188 -17.62 -6.68 -12.48
C THR A 188 -16.91 -5.89 -11.39
N ILE A 189 -15.87 -6.46 -10.77
CA ILE A 189 -15.10 -5.77 -9.72
C ILE A 189 -14.32 -4.59 -10.26
N LYS A 190 -13.73 -4.68 -11.47
CA LYS A 190 -13.04 -3.55 -12.11
C LYS A 190 -13.93 -2.32 -12.25
N LYS A 191 -15.18 -2.50 -12.72
CA LYS A 191 -16.13 -1.39 -12.89
C LYS A 191 -16.44 -0.69 -11.57
N VAL A 192 -16.66 -1.46 -10.50
CA VAL A 192 -16.97 -0.88 -9.18
C VAL A 192 -15.73 -0.23 -8.56
N ALA A 193 -14.54 -0.81 -8.76
CA ALA A 193 -13.30 -0.27 -8.24
C ALA A 193 -12.94 1.10 -8.86
N GLU A 194 -13.26 1.31 -10.15
CA GLU A 194 -13.11 2.61 -10.82
C GLU A 194 -13.93 3.71 -10.14
N GLU A 195 -15.15 3.42 -9.70
CA GLU A 195 -16.02 4.38 -9.00
C GLU A 195 -15.50 4.75 -7.59
N GLU A 196 -14.72 3.87 -6.96
CA GLU A 196 -14.18 4.05 -5.62
C GLU A 196 -12.71 4.52 -5.58
N ASN A 197 -12.08 4.72 -6.74
CA ASN A 197 -10.65 4.96 -6.87
C ASN A 197 -9.80 3.88 -6.17
N ALA A 198 -10.18 2.62 -6.40
CA ALA A 198 -9.51 1.43 -5.88
C ALA A 198 -8.76 0.68 -6.98
N GLU A 199 -7.67 0.02 -6.62
CA GLU A 199 -6.90 -0.80 -7.55
C GLU A 199 -7.46 -2.24 -7.59
N VAL A 200 -7.31 -2.91 -8.74
CA VAL A 200 -7.71 -4.32 -8.91
C VAL A 200 -6.53 -5.12 -9.44
N LEU A 201 -6.29 -6.26 -8.80
CA LEU A 201 -5.28 -7.23 -9.22
C LEU A 201 -5.92 -8.61 -9.36
N THR A 202 -5.77 -9.23 -10.54
CA THR A 202 -6.19 -10.61 -10.78
C THR A 202 -5.02 -11.55 -10.49
N LEU A 203 -5.24 -12.57 -9.67
CA LEU A 203 -4.24 -13.58 -9.31
C LEU A 203 -4.88 -14.96 -9.23
N ALA A 204 -4.16 -15.99 -9.68
CA ALA A 204 -4.50 -17.37 -9.37
C ALA A 204 -3.72 -17.80 -8.11
N ILE A 205 -4.32 -17.62 -6.93
CA ILE A 205 -3.61 -17.83 -5.66
C ILE A 205 -3.21 -19.30 -5.47
N GLY A 206 -4.02 -20.24 -5.98
CA GLY A 206 -3.66 -21.67 -5.95
C GLY A 206 -2.33 -21.94 -6.67
N THR A 207 -2.17 -21.38 -7.87
CA THR A 207 -0.95 -21.47 -8.66
C THR A 207 0.26 -20.83 -7.97
N GLU A 208 0.07 -19.75 -7.20
CA GLU A 208 1.16 -19.14 -6.43
C GLU A 208 1.72 -20.07 -5.35
N ALA A 209 0.87 -20.92 -4.74
CA ALA A 209 1.33 -21.92 -3.79
C ALA A 209 2.25 -22.94 -4.47
N ASP A 210 1.86 -23.43 -5.65
CA ASP A 210 2.65 -24.38 -6.43
C ASP A 210 4.01 -23.78 -6.84
N ILE A 211 4.04 -22.50 -7.26
CA ILE A 211 5.28 -21.79 -7.61
C ILE A 211 6.27 -21.71 -6.43
N GLN A 212 5.76 -21.57 -5.20
CA GLN A 212 6.60 -21.51 -4.00
C GLN A 212 7.26 -22.86 -3.67
N GLU A 213 6.64 -23.97 -4.06
CA GLU A 213 7.17 -25.32 -3.85
C GLU A 213 8.29 -25.68 -4.84
N LEU A 214 8.40 -24.97 -5.97
CA LEU A 214 9.48 -25.17 -6.94
C LEU A 214 10.82 -24.73 -6.35
N GLU A 215 11.85 -25.57 -6.43
CA GLU A 215 13.14 -25.32 -5.78
C GLU A 215 14.06 -24.42 -6.62
N THR A 216 14.01 -24.56 -7.95
CA THR A 216 14.95 -23.89 -8.85
C THR A 216 14.35 -22.71 -9.61
N SER A 217 15.19 -21.72 -9.94
CA SER A 217 14.75 -20.57 -10.76
C SER A 217 14.32 -21.00 -12.16
N GLU A 218 15.01 -21.99 -12.75
CA GLU A 218 14.71 -22.51 -14.08
C GLU A 218 13.33 -23.18 -14.12
N GLU A 219 12.99 -24.02 -13.13
CA GLU A 219 11.66 -24.64 -13.03
C GLU A 219 10.56 -23.59 -12.87
N ARG A 220 10.79 -22.56 -12.04
CA ARG A 220 9.84 -21.45 -11.87
C ARG A 220 9.63 -20.69 -13.17
N GLU A 221 10.70 -20.36 -13.89
CA GLU A 221 10.61 -19.64 -15.17
C GLU A 221 9.86 -20.46 -16.22
N MET A 222 10.13 -21.77 -16.31
CA MET A 222 9.40 -22.66 -17.22
C MET A 222 7.92 -22.74 -16.86
N PHE A 223 7.59 -22.94 -15.58
CA PHE A 223 6.21 -23.02 -15.11
C PHE A 223 5.44 -21.72 -15.38
N LEU A 224 6.05 -20.56 -15.10
CA LEU A 224 5.46 -19.26 -15.41
C LEU A 224 5.22 -19.10 -16.92
N ALA A 225 6.19 -19.48 -17.76
CA ALA A 225 6.09 -19.38 -19.21
C ALA A 225 4.96 -20.26 -19.77
N ASP A 226 4.77 -21.47 -19.25
CA ASP A 226 3.69 -22.38 -19.65
C ASP A 226 2.30 -21.80 -19.34
N LEU A 227 2.20 -20.99 -18.27
CA LEU A 227 0.99 -20.26 -17.90
C LEU A 227 0.83 -18.91 -18.60
N GLY A 228 1.80 -18.51 -19.42
CA GLY A 228 1.84 -17.19 -20.06
C GLY A 228 2.11 -16.04 -19.09
N LEU A 229 2.71 -16.33 -17.93
CA LEU A 229 3.10 -15.36 -16.92
C LEU A 229 4.59 -15.00 -17.08
N THR A 230 4.92 -13.72 -16.85
CA THR A 230 6.31 -13.24 -16.92
C THR A 230 6.99 -13.15 -15.56
N GLU A 231 6.21 -13.25 -14.48
CA GLU A 231 6.67 -13.19 -13.10
C GLU A 231 5.61 -13.75 -12.14
N PRO A 232 5.97 -14.13 -10.91
CA PRO A 232 5.02 -14.55 -9.88
C PRO A 232 4.04 -13.44 -9.51
N GLY A 233 2.78 -13.80 -9.31
CA GLY A 233 1.71 -12.93 -8.87
C GLY A 233 1.96 -12.31 -7.49
N ALA A 234 2.60 -13.04 -6.58
CA ALA A 234 3.01 -12.52 -5.28
C ALA A 234 3.94 -11.29 -5.41
N ALA A 235 4.87 -11.32 -6.37
CA ALA A 235 5.77 -10.19 -6.61
C ALA A 235 5.00 -8.96 -7.10
N LYS A 236 4.02 -9.18 -7.98
CA LYS A 236 3.12 -8.13 -8.47
C LYS A 236 2.25 -7.56 -7.33
N LEU A 237 1.72 -8.41 -6.45
CA LEU A 237 0.94 -8.00 -5.28
C LEU A 237 1.75 -7.08 -4.36
N ILE A 238 2.97 -7.48 -4.00
CA ILE A 238 3.84 -6.71 -3.10
C ILE A 238 4.16 -5.33 -3.68
N ARG A 239 4.52 -5.25 -4.96
CA ARG A 239 4.79 -3.96 -5.61
C ARG A 239 3.54 -3.08 -5.72
N THR A 240 2.37 -3.68 -5.94
CA THR A 240 1.10 -2.96 -5.99
C THR A 240 0.73 -2.42 -4.60
N ALA A 241 0.88 -3.23 -3.55
CA ALA A 241 0.69 -2.80 -2.16
C ALA A 241 1.65 -1.66 -1.76
N TYR A 242 2.92 -1.74 -2.20
CA TYR A 242 3.90 -0.69 -1.95
C TYR A 242 3.52 0.65 -2.60
N LYS A 243 3.00 0.60 -3.84
CA LYS A 243 2.44 1.77 -4.54
C LYS A 243 1.17 2.29 -3.88
N LEU A 244 0.29 1.39 -3.43
CA LEU A 244 -0.96 1.74 -2.74
C LEU A 244 -0.70 2.54 -1.46
N LEU A 245 0.40 2.24 -0.77
CA LEU A 245 0.89 2.99 0.40
C LEU A 245 1.55 4.32 0.04
N SER A 246 1.59 4.70 -1.24
CA SER A 246 2.31 5.88 -1.75
C SER A 246 3.78 5.90 -1.32
N LEU A 247 4.42 4.73 -1.38
CA LEU A 247 5.84 4.57 -1.07
C LEU A 247 6.67 4.48 -2.36
N GLN A 248 7.91 4.94 -2.28
CA GLN A 248 8.91 4.82 -3.33
C GLN A 248 10.26 4.45 -2.71
N THR A 249 11.20 4.07 -3.58
CA THR A 249 12.50 3.55 -3.13
C THR A 249 13.63 4.47 -3.59
N TYR A 250 14.59 4.74 -2.73
CA TYR A 250 15.90 5.26 -3.13
C TYR A 250 16.99 4.27 -2.71
N PHE A 251 18.19 4.39 -3.29
CA PHE A 251 19.29 3.47 -3.06
C PHE A 251 20.51 4.14 -2.45
N THR A 252 21.17 3.43 -1.53
CA THR A 252 22.57 3.67 -1.17
C THR A 252 23.39 2.53 -1.75
N ALA A 253 24.44 2.81 -2.51
CA ALA A 253 25.23 1.80 -3.19
C ALA A 253 26.73 1.96 -2.92
N GLY A 254 27.34 0.94 -2.32
CA GLY A 254 28.78 0.88 -2.09
C GLY A 254 29.27 -0.55 -1.93
N LYS A 255 30.59 -0.73 -1.83
CA LYS A 255 31.19 -2.08 -1.73
C LYS A 255 30.76 -2.87 -0.50
N LYS A 256 30.47 -2.18 0.62
CA LYS A 256 29.98 -2.83 1.84
C LYS A 256 28.53 -3.27 1.69
N GLU A 257 27.69 -2.38 1.17
CA GLU A 257 26.28 -2.69 0.99
C GLU A 257 25.67 -1.94 -0.19
N VAL A 258 24.72 -2.60 -0.84
CA VAL A 258 23.68 -1.96 -1.65
C VAL A 258 22.37 -2.14 -0.91
N ARG A 259 21.69 -1.04 -0.64
CA ARG A 259 20.45 -1.02 0.13
C ARG A 259 19.38 -0.19 -0.54
N ALA A 260 18.17 -0.73 -0.57
CA ALA A 260 16.93 -0.05 -0.92
C ALA A 260 16.28 0.53 0.34
N TRP A 261 15.94 1.81 0.29
CA TRP A 261 15.32 2.54 1.39
C TRP A 261 13.92 2.98 1.00
N THR A 262 12.97 2.72 1.89
CA THR A 262 11.55 3.10 1.71
C THR A 262 11.31 4.51 2.20
N ILE A 263 10.70 5.34 1.37
CA ILE A 263 10.24 6.70 1.71
C ILE A 263 8.85 6.95 1.14
N PRO A 264 8.04 7.83 1.75
CA PRO A 264 6.83 8.35 1.12
C PRO A 264 7.16 9.09 -0.18
N ILE A 265 6.28 8.99 -1.17
CA ILE A 265 6.33 9.82 -2.37
C ILE A 265 6.22 11.29 -1.94
N GLY A 266 7.13 12.12 -2.45
CA GLY A 266 7.21 13.54 -2.10
C GLY A 266 8.10 13.86 -0.90
N ALA A 267 8.77 12.86 -0.30
CA ALA A 267 9.73 13.10 0.77
C ALA A 267 10.91 13.96 0.28
N THR A 268 11.30 14.93 1.10
CA THR A 268 12.48 15.76 0.91
C THR A 268 13.78 14.99 1.19
N ALA A 269 14.91 15.49 0.69
CA ALA A 269 16.22 14.87 0.96
C ALA A 269 16.55 14.73 2.47
N PRO A 270 16.25 15.71 3.35
CA PRO A 270 16.42 15.54 4.79
C PRO A 270 15.54 14.44 5.38
N GLU A 271 14.25 14.37 5.00
CA GLU A 271 13.34 13.32 5.47
C GLU A 271 13.82 11.93 5.03
N ALA A 272 14.28 11.81 3.77
CA ALA A 272 14.86 10.57 3.26
C ALA A 272 16.15 10.16 4.00
N ALA A 273 17.00 11.12 4.37
CA ALA A 273 18.18 10.87 5.19
C ALA A 273 17.80 10.44 6.62
N GLY A 274 16.70 10.98 7.16
CA GLY A 274 16.15 10.63 8.47
C GLY A 274 15.75 9.15 8.59
N VAL A 275 15.35 8.51 7.49
CA VAL A 275 15.08 7.07 7.44
C VAL A 275 16.33 6.22 7.72
N ILE A 276 17.52 6.71 7.38
CA ILE A 276 18.78 6.05 7.74
C ILE A 276 19.05 6.23 9.23
N HIS A 277 18.98 7.47 9.70
CA HIS A 277 19.15 7.81 11.11
C HIS A 277 18.57 9.20 11.38
N THR A 278 17.88 9.38 12.52
CA THR A 278 17.22 10.65 12.88
C THR A 278 18.20 11.84 13.02
N ASP A 279 19.48 11.57 13.33
CA ASP A 279 20.51 12.61 13.36
C ASP A 279 20.90 13.13 11.97
N PHE A 280 20.75 12.32 10.91
CA PHE A 280 21.07 12.77 9.55
C PHE A 280 20.09 13.83 9.07
N GLU A 281 18.82 13.72 9.46
CA GLU A 281 17.80 14.73 9.16
C GLU A 281 18.12 16.06 9.85
N LYS A 282 18.44 16.02 11.16
CA LYS A 282 18.80 17.21 11.95
C LYS A 282 20.10 17.86 11.47
N GLY A 283 21.09 17.03 11.20
CA GLY A 283 22.43 17.44 10.76
C GLY A 283 22.56 17.64 9.25
N PHE A 284 21.48 17.52 8.48
CA PHE A 284 21.54 17.51 7.01
C PHE A 284 22.22 18.77 6.45
N ILE A 285 23.23 18.56 5.62
CA ILE A 285 23.92 19.62 4.88
C ILE A 285 23.47 19.62 3.42
N ARG A 286 23.63 18.47 2.74
CA ARG A 286 23.33 18.28 1.31
C ARG A 286 23.30 16.79 0.96
N ALA A 287 22.69 16.45 -0.16
CA ALA A 287 22.73 15.11 -0.74
C ALA A 287 23.50 15.12 -2.06
N GLU A 288 24.38 14.14 -2.28
CA GLU A 288 24.90 13.80 -3.60
C GLU A 288 23.90 12.82 -4.24
N VAL A 289 23.35 13.17 -5.40
CA VAL A 289 22.28 12.43 -6.06
C VAL A 289 22.70 12.02 -7.46
N ILE A 290 22.51 10.75 -7.78
CA ILE A 290 22.70 10.17 -9.10
C ILE A 290 21.39 9.50 -9.51
N LYS A 291 20.91 9.75 -10.73
CA LYS A 291 19.73 9.05 -11.26
C LYS A 291 20.10 7.59 -11.58
N TYR A 292 19.21 6.67 -11.25
CA TYR A 292 19.40 5.24 -11.51
C TYR A 292 19.85 4.95 -12.94
N ASP A 293 19.12 5.47 -13.92
CA ASP A 293 19.40 5.23 -15.34
C ASP A 293 20.76 5.78 -15.77
N ASP A 294 21.20 6.90 -15.18
CA ASP A 294 22.51 7.48 -15.46
C ASP A 294 23.64 6.60 -14.91
N PHE A 295 23.47 6.04 -13.71
CA PHE A 295 24.43 5.11 -13.13
C PHE A 295 24.53 3.82 -13.94
N VAL A 296 23.39 3.23 -14.32
CA VAL A 296 23.34 2.00 -15.13
C VAL A 296 23.97 2.22 -16.50
N THR A 297 23.67 3.34 -17.15
CA THR A 297 24.20 3.67 -18.49
C THR A 297 25.70 3.95 -18.47
N LEU A 298 26.19 4.68 -17.47
CA LEU A 298 27.60 5.09 -17.41
C LEU A 298 28.49 4.05 -16.75
N GLY A 299 27.94 3.16 -15.92
CA GLY A 299 28.63 1.99 -15.38
C GLY A 299 29.39 2.20 -14.07
N SER A 300 29.69 3.44 -13.68
CA SER A 300 30.33 3.74 -12.40
C SER A 300 30.11 5.18 -11.94
N GLU A 301 30.19 5.40 -10.63
CA GLU A 301 30.09 6.74 -10.02
C GLU A 301 31.12 7.73 -10.59
N ALA A 302 32.35 7.25 -10.85
CA ALA A 302 33.40 8.07 -11.46
C ALA A 302 32.98 8.59 -12.84
N LYS A 303 32.41 7.72 -13.69
CA LYS A 303 31.95 8.10 -15.03
C LYS A 303 30.72 9.00 -14.98
N VAL A 304 29.82 8.80 -14.02
CA VAL A 304 28.69 9.71 -13.76
C VAL A 304 29.18 11.11 -13.42
N LYS A 305 30.20 11.20 -12.56
CA LYS A 305 30.82 12.46 -12.16
C LYS A 305 31.55 13.13 -13.31
N GLU A 306 32.32 12.39 -14.12
CA GLU A 306 32.98 12.89 -15.33
C GLU A 306 31.98 13.42 -16.36
N ALA A 307 30.81 12.78 -16.47
CA ALA A 307 29.72 13.23 -17.33
C ALA A 307 28.90 14.41 -16.76
N GLY A 308 29.24 14.91 -15.56
CA GLY A 308 28.53 16.02 -14.91
C GLY A 308 27.10 15.67 -14.44
N LYS A 309 26.80 14.38 -14.25
CA LYS A 309 25.46 13.88 -13.89
C LYS A 309 25.30 13.57 -12.39
N LEU A 310 26.31 13.88 -11.59
CA LEU A 310 26.21 13.88 -10.13
C LEU A 310 25.69 15.24 -9.69
N ALA A 311 24.47 15.28 -9.15
CA ALA A 311 23.85 16.48 -8.60
C ALA A 311 24.18 16.63 -7.12
N VAL A 312 24.27 17.88 -6.65
CA VAL A 312 24.42 18.21 -5.23
C VAL A 312 23.18 19.00 -4.81
N GLU A 313 22.34 18.35 -4.04
CA GLU A 313 20.99 18.78 -3.74
C GLU A 313 20.84 19.28 -2.30
N GLY A 314 19.99 20.29 -2.14
CA GLY A 314 19.70 20.95 -0.87
C GLY A 314 18.52 20.35 -0.11
N LYS A 315 18.04 21.09 0.89
CA LYS A 315 16.93 20.66 1.77
C LYS A 315 15.58 20.58 1.08
N GLU A 316 15.38 21.36 0.02
CA GLU A 316 14.11 21.44 -0.72
C GLU A 316 14.00 20.38 -1.82
N TYR A 317 15.06 19.59 -2.06
CA TYR A 317 15.04 18.57 -3.08
C TYR A 317 14.05 17.47 -2.71
N ILE A 318 13.11 17.21 -3.61
CA ILE A 318 12.18 16.09 -3.51
C ILE A 318 12.85 14.86 -4.12
N VAL A 319 13.02 13.82 -3.32
CA VAL A 319 13.65 12.58 -3.76
C VAL A 319 12.81 11.94 -4.85
N ALA A 320 13.45 11.50 -5.93
CA ALA A 320 12.77 10.76 -6.99
C ALA A 320 12.93 9.25 -6.78
N ASP A 321 11.96 8.48 -7.25
CA ASP A 321 12.03 7.02 -7.21
C ASP A 321 13.26 6.52 -7.99
N GLY A 322 14.02 5.63 -7.36
CA GLY A 322 15.27 5.08 -7.85
C GLY A 322 16.51 5.95 -7.65
N ASP A 323 16.41 7.15 -7.05
CA ASP A 323 17.59 7.98 -6.80
C ASP A 323 18.67 7.20 -6.04
N MET A 324 19.91 7.30 -6.50
CA MET A 324 21.08 6.81 -5.79
C MET A 324 21.68 7.97 -5.00
N MET A 325 21.65 7.87 -3.67
CA MET A 325 21.92 9.01 -2.80
C MET A 325 23.07 8.73 -1.83
N ASN A 326 23.85 9.78 -1.58
CA ASN A 326 24.84 9.83 -0.50
C ASN A 326 24.67 11.13 0.29
N PHE A 327 24.38 11.01 1.58
CA PHE A 327 24.06 12.16 2.42
C PHE A 327 25.30 12.72 3.13
N ARG A 328 25.45 14.04 3.12
CA ARG A 328 26.44 14.77 3.92
C ARG A 328 25.72 15.44 5.07
N PHE A 329 26.18 15.16 6.29
CA PHE A 329 25.62 15.70 7.52
C PHE A 329 26.74 16.15 8.45
N ASN A 330 26.42 17.08 9.36
CA ASN A 330 27.30 17.45 10.45
C ASN A 330 26.93 16.64 11.69
N VAL A 331 27.94 16.15 12.41
CA VAL A 331 27.80 15.47 13.70
C VAL A 331 28.01 16.48 14.82
#